data_AF-A0A1B6FF89-F1
#
_entry.id   AF-A0A1B6FF89-F1
#
_cell.length_a   1.000
_cell.length_b   1.000
_cell.length_c   1.000
_cell.angle_alpha   90.00
_cell.angle_beta   90.00
_cell.angle_gamma   90.00
#
_symmetry.space_group_name_H-M   'P 1'
#
loop_
_entity.id
_entity.type
_entity.pdbx_description
1 polymer ?
#
loop_
_entity_poly.entity_id
_entity_poly.type
_entity_poly.pdbx_seq_one_letter_code
_entity_poly.pdbx_strand_id
1 'polypeptide(L)'
;MAEKLEDLNLPIAVVARLVKEGLPEGVSVTKEAKTAVARAASVFVLYITSSANTIAMRNKRKTINSDDVLQAVVDTEYEWLEDPLKESLEDFKKVQKQRKESAARKRLSKDRRTEDDDEDEDS
;
A
#
# COMPACT_ATOMS: atom_id res chain seq x y z
N MET A 1 -6.41 1.40 19.03
CA MET A 1 -5.46 2.16 18.19
C MET A 1 -4.07 1.94 18.77
N ALA A 2 -3.01 2.02 17.97
CA ALA A 2 -1.65 1.95 18.50
C ALA A 2 -1.48 2.98 19.63
N GLU A 3 -1.07 2.52 20.81
CA GLU A 3 -0.91 3.40 21.98
C GLU A 3 0.51 3.94 22.06
N LYS A 4 1.46 3.24 21.41
CA LYS A 4 2.88 3.60 21.41
C LYS A 4 3.46 3.50 20.00
N LEU A 5 4.50 4.30 19.70
CA LEU A 5 5.20 4.23 18.41
C LEU A 5 5.78 2.83 18.16
N GLU A 6 6.14 2.11 19.21
CA GLU A 6 6.65 0.76 19.10
C GLU A 6 5.64 -0.23 18.53
N ASP A 7 4.34 0.02 18.69
CA ASP A 7 3.26 -0.81 18.14
C ASP A 7 3.15 -0.67 16.61
N LEU A 8 3.72 0.41 16.06
CA LEU A 8 3.77 0.69 14.62
C LEU A 8 5.07 0.20 13.97
N ASN A 9 5.97 -0.43 14.74
CA ASN A 9 7.25 -0.88 14.20
C ASN A 9 7.05 -1.99 13.17
N LEU A 10 7.70 -1.83 12.02
CA LEU A 10 7.75 -2.86 11.00
C LEU A 10 8.57 -4.08 11.47
N PRO A 11 8.28 -5.29 10.97
CA PRO A 11 9.05 -6.48 11.34
C PRO A 11 10.54 -6.30 11.06
N ILE A 12 11.37 -6.42 12.11
CA ILE A 12 12.82 -6.17 12.03
C ILE A 12 13.48 -7.03 10.95
N ALA A 13 13.02 -8.27 10.74
CA ALA A 13 13.56 -9.15 9.70
C ALA A 13 13.38 -8.58 8.29
N VAL A 14 12.22 -7.96 8.00
CA VAL A 14 11.94 -7.35 6.70
C VAL A 14 12.79 -6.10 6.51
N VAL A 15 12.87 -5.24 7.53
CA VAL A 15 13.72 -4.04 7.52
C VAL A 15 15.19 -4.43 7.31
N ALA A 16 15.68 -5.43 8.03
CA ALA A 16 17.06 -5.89 7.91
C ALA A 16 17.39 -6.42 6.51
N ARG A 17 16.43 -7.08 5.84
CA ARG A 17 16.60 -7.53 4.46
C ARG A 17 16.71 -6.35 3.49
N LEU A 18 15.78 -5.39 3.56
CA LEU A 18 15.79 -4.20 2.71
C LEU A 18 17.04 -3.34 2.91
N VAL A 19 17.48 -3.16 4.15
CA VAL A 19 18.72 -2.42 4.44
C VAL A 19 19.93 -3.11 3.80
N LYS A 20 20.00 -4.45 3.84
CA LYS A 20 21.10 -5.19 3.19
C LYS A 20 21.05 -5.09 1.67
N GLU A 21 19.86 -5.12 1.07
CA GLU A 21 19.69 -4.95 -0.38
C GLU A 21 20.20 -3.59 -0.87
N GLY A 22 20.19 -2.56 -0.01
CA GLY A 22 20.74 -1.23 -0.29
C GLY A 22 22.23 -1.06 0.04
N LEU A 23 22.94 -2.10 0.49
CA LEU A 23 24.35 -2.03 0.89
C LEU A 23 25.22 -2.99 0.06
N PRO A 24 26.54 -2.70 -0.10
CA PRO A 24 27.48 -3.63 -0.73
C PRO A 24 27.54 -4.98 -0.01
N GLU A 25 27.92 -6.03 -0.74
CA GLU A 25 28.14 -7.35 -0.16
C GLU A 25 29.19 -7.32 0.96
N GLY A 26 28.99 -8.16 1.98
CA GLY A 26 29.88 -8.26 3.13
C GLY A 26 29.68 -7.18 4.22
N VAL A 27 28.85 -6.16 4.00
CA VAL A 27 28.57 -5.14 5.03
C VAL A 27 27.70 -5.70 6.14
N SER A 28 28.18 -5.57 7.38
CA SER A 28 27.44 -5.94 8.58
C SER A 28 26.64 -4.76 9.15
N VAL A 29 25.39 -5.00 9.52
CA VAL A 29 24.51 -4.00 10.16
C VAL A 29 24.21 -4.43 11.59
N THR A 30 24.45 -3.53 12.55
CA THR A 30 24.23 -3.78 13.99
C THR A 30 22.75 -3.94 14.32
N LYS A 31 22.44 -4.49 15.50
CA LYS A 31 21.06 -4.63 15.97
C LYS A 31 20.42 -3.26 16.19
N GLU A 32 21.18 -2.35 16.77
CA GLU A 32 20.78 -0.98 17.10
C GLU A 32 20.44 -0.20 15.82
N ALA A 33 21.25 -0.33 14.77
CA ALA A 33 20.99 0.29 13.48
C ALA A 33 19.69 -0.24 12.84
N LYS A 34 19.46 -1.56 12.87
CA LYS A 34 18.21 -2.15 12.35
C LYS A 34 16.99 -1.64 13.11
N THR A 35 17.07 -1.54 14.44
CA THR A 35 15.99 -0.99 15.27
C THR A 35 15.78 0.49 14.99
N ALA A 36 16.83 1.27 14.82
CA ALA A 36 16.74 2.69 14.47
C ALA A 36 16.04 2.89 13.11
N VAL A 37 16.41 2.13 12.09
CA VAL A 37 15.77 2.19 10.77
C VAL A 37 14.31 1.75 10.84
N ALA A 38 13.98 0.70 11.62
CA ALA A 38 12.61 0.25 11.79
C ALA A 38 11.71 1.36 12.39
N ARG A 39 12.22 2.05 13.42
CA ARG A 39 11.53 3.21 14.02
C ARG A 39 11.42 4.38 13.04
N ALA A 40 12.50 4.69 12.32
CA ALA A 40 12.52 5.75 11.32
C ALA A 40 11.49 5.48 10.21
N ALA A 41 11.33 4.23 9.77
CA ALA A 41 10.34 3.86 8.77
C ALA A 41 8.89 4.11 9.27
N SER A 42 8.59 3.78 10.53
CA SER A 42 7.28 4.09 11.12
C SER A 42 7.04 5.59 11.19
N VAL A 43 8.04 6.38 11.58
CA VAL A 43 7.95 7.85 11.60
C VAL A 43 7.78 8.41 10.19
N PHE A 44 8.47 7.85 9.19
CA PHE A 44 8.34 8.25 7.79
C PHE A 44 6.90 8.05 7.29
N VAL A 45 6.28 6.90 7.56
CA VAL A 45 4.88 6.64 7.18
C VAL A 45 3.94 7.66 7.83
N LEU A 46 4.13 7.95 9.11
CA LEU A 46 3.32 8.94 9.83
C LEU A 46 3.52 10.35 9.27
N TYR A 47 4.76 10.72 8.95
CA TYR A 47 5.11 12.02 8.39
C TYR A 47 4.45 12.24 7.02
N ILE A 48 4.62 11.30 6.09
CA ILE A 48 3.99 11.36 4.77
C ILE A 48 2.46 11.36 4.89
N THR A 49 1.90 10.53 5.78
CA THR A 49 0.45 10.50 6.02
C THR A 49 -0.06 11.85 6.53
N SER A 50 0.66 12.48 7.46
CA SER A 50 0.30 13.80 7.99
C SER A 50 0.40 14.90 6.93
N SER A 51 1.43 14.86 6.07
CA SER A 51 1.58 15.79 4.95
C SER A 51 0.44 15.63 3.93
N ALA A 52 0.18 14.40 3.50
CA ALA A 52 -0.93 14.08 2.59
C ALA A 52 -2.30 14.48 3.18
N ASN A 53 -2.50 14.27 4.49
CA ASN A 53 -3.72 14.73 5.16
C ASN A 53 -3.88 16.26 5.11
N THR A 54 -2.79 17.01 5.33
CA THR A 54 -2.80 18.48 5.20
C THR A 54 -3.22 18.91 3.79
N ILE A 55 -2.71 18.23 2.76
CA ILE A 55 -3.04 18.51 1.36
C ILE A 55 -4.52 18.18 1.07
N ALA A 56 -5.02 17.02 1.53
CA ALA A 56 -6.42 16.64 1.39
C ALA A 56 -7.36 17.65 2.06
N MET A 57 -7.02 18.07 3.29
CA MET A 57 -7.78 19.05 4.06
C MET A 57 -7.78 20.44 3.39
N ARG A 58 -6.63 20.89 2.85
CA ARG A 58 -6.53 22.12 2.04
C ARG A 58 -7.46 22.06 0.82
N ASN A 59 -7.60 20.89 0.22
CA ASN A 59 -8.51 20.60 -0.88
C ASN A 59 -9.97 20.34 -0.44
N LYS A 60 -10.33 20.64 0.83
CA LYS A 60 -11.67 20.43 1.41
C LYS A 60 -12.16 18.98 1.38
N ARG A 61 -11.24 18.01 1.37
CA ARG A 61 -11.56 16.57 1.41
C ARG A 61 -11.22 15.99 2.78
N LYS A 62 -12.08 15.08 3.25
CA LYS A 62 -11.87 14.29 4.49
C LYS A 62 -11.19 12.94 4.24
N THR A 63 -10.95 12.60 2.97
CA THR A 63 -10.34 11.36 2.54
C THR A 63 -9.06 11.69 1.78
N ILE A 64 -7.97 11.04 2.18
CA ILE A 64 -6.68 11.10 1.48
C ILE A 64 -6.79 10.24 0.23
N ASN A 65 -6.44 10.82 -0.92
CA ASN A 65 -6.40 10.16 -2.22
C ASN A 65 -4.94 9.95 -2.66
N SER A 66 -4.74 9.19 -3.76
CA SER A 66 -3.41 8.95 -4.32
C SER A 66 -2.64 10.24 -4.62
N ASP A 67 -3.33 11.24 -5.15
CA ASP A 67 -2.71 12.49 -5.59
C ASP A 67 -2.20 13.32 -4.41
N ASP A 68 -2.82 13.20 -3.24
CA ASP A 68 -2.32 13.85 -2.02
C ASP A 68 -1.00 13.22 -1.56
N VAL A 69 -0.87 11.91 -1.70
CA VAL A 69 0.36 11.19 -1.33
C VAL A 69 1.47 11.50 -2.32
N LEU A 70 1.16 11.54 -3.63
CA LEU A 70 2.11 11.93 -4.67
C LEU A 70 2.60 13.37 -4.48
N GLN A 71 1.70 14.31 -4.19
CA GLN A 71 2.10 15.68 -3.88
C GLN A 71 2.90 15.75 -2.57
N ALA A 72 2.50 14.99 -1.53
CA ALA A 72 3.19 14.97 -0.25
C ALA A 72 4.66 14.54 -0.38
N VAL A 73 4.96 13.53 -1.20
CA VAL A 73 6.37 13.08 -1.38
C VAL A 73 7.21 14.14 -2.09
N VAL A 74 6.64 14.91 -3.01
CA VAL A 74 7.32 16.04 -3.67
C VAL A 74 7.53 17.19 -2.68
N ASP A 75 6.48 17.60 -1.96
CA ASP A 75 6.52 18.71 -0.98
C ASP A 75 7.48 18.44 0.19
N THR A 76 7.79 17.16 0.45
CA THR A 76 8.68 16.72 1.53
C THR A 76 10.08 16.30 1.06
N GLU A 77 10.46 16.70 -0.15
CA GLU A 77 11.80 16.48 -0.74
C GLU A 77 12.15 15.00 -1.02
N TYR A 78 11.14 14.15 -1.16
CA TYR A 78 11.27 12.75 -1.60
C TYR A 78 10.79 12.57 -3.06
N GLU A 79 11.07 13.53 -3.93
CA GLU A 79 10.66 13.51 -5.35
C GLU A 79 11.12 12.24 -6.10
N TRP A 80 12.26 11.67 -5.70
CA TRP A 80 12.76 10.39 -6.23
C TRP A 80 11.81 9.19 -6.02
N LEU A 81 10.81 9.31 -5.12
CA LEU A 81 9.76 8.32 -4.92
C LEU A 81 8.56 8.52 -5.86
N GLU A 82 8.43 9.67 -6.52
CA GLU A 82 7.23 10.01 -7.29
C GLU A 82 6.98 9.02 -8.43
N ASP A 83 7.99 8.79 -9.28
CA ASP A 83 7.87 7.90 -10.45
C ASP A 83 7.64 6.43 -10.03
N PRO A 84 8.40 5.85 -9.09
CA PRO A 84 8.11 4.51 -8.57
C PRO A 84 6.70 4.36 -7.98
N LEU A 85 6.19 5.40 -7.31
CA LEU A 85 4.83 5.38 -6.75
C LEU A 85 3.76 5.44 -7.83
N LYS A 86 3.96 6.22 -8.90
CA LYS A 86 3.04 6.26 -10.05
C LYS A 86 2.96 4.90 -10.75
N GLU A 87 4.10 4.24 -10.97
CA GLU A 87 4.15 2.90 -11.54
C GLU A 87 3.40 1.89 -10.66
N SER A 88 3.68 1.89 -9.35
CA SER A 88 2.99 1.02 -8.40
C SER A 88 1.47 1.27 -8.35
N LEU A 89 1.03 2.53 -8.46
CA LEU A 89 -0.38 2.89 -8.53
C LEU A 89 -1.06 2.36 -9.81
N GLU A 90 -0.37 2.42 -10.95
CA GLU A 90 -0.87 1.88 -12.21
C GLU A 90 -1.07 0.36 -12.11
N ASP A 91 -0.08 -0.35 -11.59
CA ASP A 91 -0.14 -1.80 -11.41
C ASP A 91 -1.24 -2.21 -10.43
N PHE A 92 -1.40 -1.47 -9.33
CA PHE A 92 -2.51 -1.67 -8.41
C PHE A 92 -3.86 -1.53 -9.12
N LYS A 93 -4.05 -0.50 -9.95
CA LYS A 93 -5.29 -0.28 -10.72
C LYS A 93 -5.55 -1.44 -11.70
N LYS A 94 -4.51 -1.96 -12.37
CA LYS A 94 -4.62 -3.13 -13.26
C LYS A 94 -5.11 -4.36 -12.48
N VAL A 95 -4.50 -4.66 -11.33
CA VAL A 95 -4.88 -5.79 -10.48
C VAL A 95 -6.31 -5.65 -9.95
N GLN A 96 -6.72 -4.45 -9.52
CA GLN A 96 -8.09 -4.21 -9.06
C GLN A 96 -9.12 -4.42 -10.17
N LYS A 97 -8.81 -3.96 -11.40
CA LYS A 97 -9.68 -4.18 -12.56
C LYS A 97 -9.84 -5.67 -12.86
N GLN A 98 -8.75 -6.42 -12.91
CA GLN A 98 -8.77 -7.88 -13.14
C GLN A 98 -9.58 -8.62 -12.07
N ARG A 99 -9.40 -8.25 -10.79
CA ARG A 99 -10.19 -8.82 -9.68
C ARG A 99 -11.68 -8.56 -9.87
N LYS A 100 -12.08 -7.34 -10.23
CA LYS A 100 -13.48 -6.98 -10.47
C LYS A 100 -14.07 -7.78 -11.64
N GLU A 101 -13.33 -7.91 -12.74
CA GLU A 101 -13.73 -8.70 -13.91
C GLU A 101 -13.88 -10.19 -13.57
N SER A 102 -12.94 -10.76 -12.83
CA SER A 102 -13.03 -12.16 -12.39
C SER A 102 -14.24 -12.42 -11.47
N ALA A 103 -14.53 -11.50 -10.56
CA ALA A 103 -15.69 -11.58 -9.68
C ALA A 103 -17.01 -11.45 -10.46
N ALA A 104 -17.07 -10.55 -11.45
CA ALA A 104 -18.23 -10.40 -12.32
C ALA A 104 -18.48 -11.67 -13.15
N ARG A 105 -17.42 -12.24 -13.76
CA ARG A 105 -17.50 -13.51 -14.49
C ARG A 105 -18.00 -14.66 -13.60
N LYS A 106 -17.51 -14.75 -12.37
CA LYS A 106 -17.93 -15.78 -11.40
C LYS A 106 -19.41 -15.64 -11.01
N ARG A 107 -19.91 -14.40 -10.88
CA ARG A 107 -21.35 -14.14 -10.63
C ARG A 107 -22.21 -14.57 -11.82
N LEU A 108 -21.83 -14.13 -13.03
CA LEU A 108 -22.51 -14.51 -14.29
C LEU A 108 -22.52 -16.02 -14.56
N SER A 109 -21.49 -16.75 -14.12
CA SER A 109 -21.46 -18.21 -14.23
C SER A 109 -22.23 -18.94 -13.14
N LYS A 110 -22.53 -18.27 -12.02
CA LYS A 110 -23.35 -18.82 -10.94
C LYS A 110 -24.83 -18.65 -11.26
N ASP A 111 -25.21 -17.47 -11.73
CA ASP A 111 -26.56 -17.11 -12.16
C ASP A 111 -27.10 -18.08 -13.22
N ARG A 112 -26.29 -18.35 -14.25
CA ARG A 112 -26.66 -19.31 -15.31
C ARG A 112 -26.84 -20.74 -14.84
N ARG A 113 -26.10 -21.19 -13.82
CA ARG A 113 -26.28 -22.55 -13.28
C ARG A 113 -27.54 -22.68 -12.45
N THR A 114 -27.92 -21.63 -11.74
CA THR A 114 -29.18 -21.60 -11.00
C THR A 114 -30.39 -21.55 -11.93
N GLU A 115 -30.28 -20.85 -13.07
CA GLU A 115 -31.33 -20.88 -14.11
C GLU A 115 -31.47 -22.27 -14.76
N ASP A 116 -30.35 -22.95 -15.07
CA ASP A 116 -30.39 -24.31 -15.62
C ASP A 116 -30.95 -25.35 -14.62
N ASP A 117 -30.62 -25.25 -13.32
CA ASP A 117 -31.11 -26.18 -12.28
C ASP A 117 -32.62 -25.99 -11.98
N ASP A 118 -33.17 -24.77 -12.10
CA ASP A 118 -34.60 -24.48 -11.88
C ASP A 118 -35.47 -24.91 -13.10
N GLU A 119 -34.92 -24.93 -14.33
CA GLU A 119 -35.65 -25.38 -15.53
C GLU A 119 -35.81 -26.92 -15.61
N ASP A 120 -34.90 -27.68 -14.99
CA ASP A 120 -34.92 -29.15 -14.95
C ASP A 120 -35.83 -29.75 -13.84
N GLU A 121 -36.27 -28.96 -12.84
CA GLU A 121 -37.18 -29.43 -11.78
C GLU A 121 -38.69 -29.33 -12.14
N ASP A 122 -39.05 -28.54 -13.17
CA ASP A 122 -40.44 -28.29 -13.60
C ASP A 122 -40.86 -29.11 -14.86
N SER A 123 -40.04 -30.07 -15.32
CA SER A 123 -40.30 -30.95 -16.48
C SER A 123 -40.63 -32.42 -16.13
#